data_AF-A0A835W2I9-F1
#
_entry.id   AF-A0A835W2I9-F1
#
_cell.length_a   1.000
_cell.length_b   1.000
_cell.length_c   1.000
_cell.angle_alpha   90.00
_cell.angle_beta   90.00
_cell.angle_gamma   90.00
#
_symmetry.space_group_name_H-M   'P 1'
#
loop_
_entity.id
_entity.type
_entity.pdbx_description
1 polymer ?
#
loop_
_entity_poly.entity_id
_entity_poly.type
_entity_poly.pdbx_seq_one_letter_code
_entity_poly.pdbx_strand_id
1 'polypeptide(L)'
;MELGAEATEHQLVMDALQKLDKDRKCFRLVGDVLVERTVGETVPAVAKNRDNLKSTIESFQKQFEIQKKDLAEFQEKYKIRVRSEGEVAEEEAAAAKAKESAKAAAAQQGVLVSKS
;
A
#
# COMPACT_ATOMS: atom_id res chain seq x y z
N MET A 1 0.27 -8.92 2.41
CA MET A 1 -0.05 -9.09 0.98
C MET A 1 -0.73 -10.42 0.82
N GLU A 2 -2.00 -10.42 0.43
CA GLU A 2 -2.80 -11.63 0.33
C GLU A 2 -2.25 -12.59 -0.74
N LEU A 3 -1.91 -12.11 -1.95
CA LEU A 3 -1.18 -12.90 -2.98
C LEU A 3 0.10 -13.59 -2.48
N GLY A 4 0.83 -12.96 -1.56
CA GLY A 4 2.05 -13.53 -1.00
C GLY A 4 1.76 -14.73 -0.10
N ALA A 5 0.69 -14.65 0.69
CA ALA A 5 0.23 -15.76 1.52
C ALA A 5 -0.30 -16.91 0.65
N GLU A 6 -1.10 -16.62 -0.38
CA GLU A 6 -1.58 -17.64 -1.32
C GLU A 6 -0.42 -18.38 -2.01
N ALA A 7 0.62 -17.66 -2.44
CA ALA A 7 1.79 -18.27 -3.06
C ALA A 7 2.54 -19.22 -2.09
N THR A 8 2.60 -18.87 -0.80
CA THR A 8 3.15 -19.73 0.26
C THR A 8 2.28 -20.94 0.53
N GLU A 9 0.96 -20.79 0.57
CA GLU A 9 0.02 -21.90 0.74
C GLU A 9 0.11 -22.89 -0.43
N HIS A 10 0.17 -22.39 -1.66
CA HIS A 10 0.41 -23.25 -2.83
C HIS A 10 1.74 -24.00 -2.76
N GLN A 11 2.80 -23.37 -2.21
CA GLN A 11 4.07 -24.05 -1.97
C GLN A 11 3.91 -25.22 -0.98
N LEU A 12 3.20 -25.00 0.13
CA LEU A 12 2.94 -26.04 1.12
C LEU A 12 2.18 -27.23 0.51
N VAL A 13 1.18 -26.95 -0.32
CA VAL A 13 0.42 -27.98 -1.05
C VAL A 13 1.33 -28.76 -2.00
N MET A 14 2.22 -28.09 -2.73
CA MET A 14 3.19 -28.77 -3.59
C MET A 14 4.13 -29.68 -2.80
N ASP A 15 4.67 -29.21 -1.67
CA ASP A 15 5.59 -29.98 -0.84
C ASP A 15 4.94 -31.23 -0.24
N ALA A 16 3.62 -31.17 0.00
CA ALA A 16 2.83 -32.31 0.42
C ALA A 16 2.56 -33.30 -0.74
N LEU A 17 2.18 -32.79 -1.92
CA LEU A 17 1.80 -33.62 -3.07
C LEU A 17 3.00 -34.28 -3.77
N GLN A 18 4.18 -33.65 -3.79
CA GLN A 18 5.38 -34.19 -4.44
C GLN A 18 5.89 -35.48 -3.79
N LYS A 19 5.53 -35.74 -2.52
CA LYS A 19 5.90 -36.95 -1.78
C LYS A 19 4.99 -38.13 -2.10
N LEU A 20 3.94 -37.92 -2.89
CA LEU A 20 2.93 -38.92 -3.23
C LEU A 20 3.16 -39.49 -4.62
N ASP A 21 2.63 -40.70 -4.85
CA ASP A 21 2.62 -41.33 -6.15
C ASP A 21 1.82 -40.48 -7.16
N LYS A 22 2.34 -40.37 -8.39
CA LYS A 22 1.74 -39.60 -9.48
C LYS A 22 0.40 -40.16 -9.92
N ASP A 23 0.23 -41.49 -9.86
CA ASP A 23 -0.99 -42.18 -10.28
C ASP A 23 -2.06 -42.18 -9.17
N ARG A 24 -1.74 -41.66 -7.98
CA ARG A 24 -2.70 -41.51 -6.90
C ARG A 24 -3.81 -40.54 -7.31
N LYS A 25 -5.06 -40.96 -7.08
CA LYS A 25 -6.25 -40.10 -7.26
C LYS A 25 -6.16 -38.86 -6.38
N CYS A 26 -6.46 -37.71 -6.96
CA CYS A 26 -6.51 -36.41 -6.35
C CYS A 26 -7.87 -35.76 -6.69
N PHE A 27 -8.41 -34.97 -5.78
CA PHE A 27 -9.71 -34.35 -5.96
C PHE A 27 -9.58 -32.84 -5.83
N ARG A 28 -10.06 -32.11 -6.83
CA ARG A 28 -10.10 -30.65 -6.82
C ARG A 28 -11.53 -30.18 -6.61
N LEU A 29 -11.77 -29.41 -5.56
CA LEU A 29 -13.04 -28.73 -5.34
C LEU A 29 -13.11 -27.46 -6.21
N VAL A 30 -14.19 -27.30 -6.97
CA VAL A 30 -14.49 -26.10 -7.75
C VAL A 30 -15.94 -25.70 -7.47
N GLY A 31 -16.13 -24.65 -6.67
CA GLY A 31 -17.43 -24.34 -6.10
C GLY A 31 -17.92 -25.52 -5.25
N ASP A 32 -19.06 -26.10 -5.61
CA ASP A 32 -19.67 -27.24 -4.92
C ASP A 32 -19.35 -28.60 -5.59
N VAL A 33 -18.59 -28.60 -6.69
CA VAL A 33 -18.30 -29.81 -7.48
C VAL A 33 -16.89 -30.31 -7.20
N LEU A 34 -16.77 -31.60 -6.90
CA LEU A 34 -15.51 -32.28 -6.71
C LEU A 34 -15.08 -32.97 -8.01
N VAL A 35 -13.94 -32.56 -8.58
CA VAL A 35 -13.39 -33.09 -9.83
C VAL A 35 -12.28 -34.08 -9.53
N GLU A 36 -12.40 -35.31 -10.03
CA GLU A 36 -11.36 -36.34 -9.94
C GLU A 36 -10.23 -36.06 -10.94
N ARG A 37 -8.99 -36.15 -10.46
CA ARG A 37 -7.72 -36.00 -11.20
C ARG A 37 -6.67 -36.93 -10.62
N THR A 38 -5.45 -36.86 -11.14
CA THR A 38 -4.28 -37.51 -10.53
C THR A 38 -3.35 -36.48 -9.89
N VAL A 39 -2.44 -36.94 -9.03
CA VAL A 39 -1.33 -36.11 -8.51
C VAL A 39 -0.47 -35.61 -9.68
N GLY A 40 -0.21 -36.45 -10.68
CA GLY A 40 0.54 -36.10 -11.89
C GLY A 40 -0.05 -34.93 -12.67
N GLU A 41 -1.38 -34.80 -12.71
CA GLU A 41 -2.08 -33.67 -13.33
C GLU A 41 -2.19 -32.44 -12.43
N THR A 42 -2.30 -32.66 -11.11
CA THR A 42 -2.58 -31.59 -10.14
C THR A 42 -1.33 -30.80 -9.76
N VAL A 43 -0.19 -31.46 -9.57
CA VAL A 43 1.09 -30.82 -9.24
C VAL A 43 1.47 -29.72 -10.24
N PRO A 44 1.48 -29.94 -11.57
CA PRO A 44 1.81 -28.87 -12.52
C PRO A 44 0.78 -27.74 -12.54
N ALA A 45 -0.50 -28.04 -12.28
CA ALA A 45 -1.52 -27.00 -12.18
C ALA A 45 -1.31 -26.08 -10.97
N VAL A 46 -0.99 -26.64 -9.80
CA VAL A 46 -0.69 -25.87 -8.58
C VAL A 46 0.61 -25.07 -8.77
N ALA A 47 1.64 -25.66 -9.37
CA ALA A 47 2.91 -24.98 -9.65
C ALA A 47 2.72 -23.75 -10.54
N LYS A 48 1.99 -23.92 -11.65
CA LYS A 48 1.69 -22.82 -12.56
C LYS A 48 0.93 -21.69 -11.87
N ASN A 49 -0.03 -22.00 -10.99
CA ASN A 49 -0.77 -20.99 -10.27
C ASN A 49 0.13 -20.19 -9.31
N ARG A 50 0.99 -20.89 -8.58
CA ARG A 50 2.00 -20.31 -7.68
C ARG A 50 2.96 -19.38 -8.42
N ASP A 51 3.43 -19.79 -9.59
CA ASP A 51 4.35 -19.00 -10.41
C ASP A 51 3.66 -17.75 -11.00
N ASN A 52 2.39 -17.86 -11.40
CA ASN A 52 1.59 -16.72 -11.84
C ASN A 52 1.43 -15.69 -10.73
N LEU A 53 1.12 -16.11 -9.50
CA LEU A 53 0.99 -15.21 -8.35
C LEU A 53 2.30 -14.45 -8.10
N LYS A 54 3.45 -15.15 -8.12
CA LYS A 54 4.77 -14.52 -7.98
C LYS A 54 5.04 -13.48 -9.08
N SER A 55 4.75 -13.82 -10.33
CA SER A 55 4.90 -12.90 -11.46
C SER A 55 4.04 -11.64 -11.31
N THR A 56 2.80 -11.80 -10.83
CA THR A 56 1.92 -10.67 -10.54
C THR A 56 2.48 -9.76 -9.44
N ILE A 57 3.01 -10.34 -8.35
CA ILE A 57 3.67 -9.59 -7.27
C ILE A 57 4.85 -8.80 -7.82
N GLU A 58 5.73 -9.43 -8.60
CA GLU A 58 6.88 -8.76 -9.21
C GLU A 58 6.46 -7.63 -10.16
N SER A 59 5.38 -7.80 -10.91
CA SER A 59 4.83 -6.77 -11.79
C SER A 59 4.37 -5.55 -11.00
N PHE A 60 3.66 -5.74 -9.90
CA PHE A 60 3.24 -4.62 -9.03
C PHE A 60 4.43 -3.93 -8.36
N GLN A 61 5.44 -4.68 -7.93
CA GLN A 61 6.67 -4.10 -7.39
C GLN A 61 7.38 -3.21 -8.43
N LYS A 62 7.47 -3.68 -9.69
CA LYS A 62 8.04 -2.87 -10.79
C LYS A 62 7.23 -1.61 -11.04
N GLN A 63 5.91 -1.72 -11.11
CA GLN A 63 5.02 -0.55 -11.29
C GLN A 63 5.17 0.46 -10.15
N PHE A 64 5.31 -0.03 -8.91
CA PHE A 64 5.51 0.81 -7.74
C PHE A 64 6.83 1.59 -7.81
N GLU A 65 7.93 0.92 -8.16
CA GLU A 65 9.23 1.57 -8.30
C GLU A 65 9.27 2.57 -9.46
N ILE A 66 8.57 2.28 -10.56
CA ILE A 66 8.40 3.24 -11.67
C ILE A 66 7.64 4.47 -11.18
N GLN A 67 6.48 4.30 -10.56
CA GLN A 67 5.70 5.43 -10.06
C GLN A 67 6.45 6.24 -9.00
N LYS A 68 7.25 5.58 -8.15
CA LYS A 68 8.06 6.26 -7.14
C LYS A 68 9.12 7.17 -7.79
N LYS A 69 9.73 6.74 -8.88
CA LYS A 69 10.66 7.56 -9.67
C LYS A 69 9.93 8.70 -10.36
N ASP A 70 8.82 8.43 -11.03
CA ASP A 70 8.01 9.44 -11.70
C ASP A 70 7.55 10.54 -10.71
N LEU A 71 7.17 10.14 -9.50
CA LEU A 71 6.78 11.04 -8.42
C LEU A 71 7.95 11.90 -7.93
N ALA A 72 9.15 11.33 -7.80
CA ALA A 72 10.36 12.08 -7.43
C ALA A 72 10.76 13.08 -8.53
N GLU A 73 10.75 12.66 -9.80
CA GLU A 73 11.04 13.53 -10.95
C GLU A 73 10.01 14.66 -11.06
N PHE A 74 8.73 14.37 -10.81
CA PHE A 74 7.67 15.36 -10.79
C PHE A 74 7.87 16.38 -9.66
N GLN A 75 8.22 15.92 -8.45
CA GLN A 75 8.52 16.81 -7.33
C GLN A 75 9.69 17.73 -7.61
N GLU A 76 10.78 17.21 -8.20
CA GLU A 76 11.96 17.99 -8.55
C GLU A 76 11.64 19.02 -9.64
N LYS A 77 11.01 18.58 -10.73
CA LYS A 77 10.69 19.43 -11.90
C LYS A 77 9.85 20.65 -11.51
N TYR A 78 8.88 20.45 -10.62
CA TYR A 78 7.95 21.51 -10.22
C TYR A 78 8.30 22.13 -8.85
N LYS A 79 9.43 21.75 -8.25
CA LYS A 79 9.86 22.17 -6.90
C LYS A 79 8.74 22.01 -5.86
N ILE A 80 7.95 20.94 -6.01
CA ILE A 80 6.82 20.65 -5.12
C ILE A 80 7.40 20.19 -3.79
N ARG A 81 7.17 20.99 -2.74
CA ARG A 81 7.47 20.56 -1.38
C ARG A 81 6.32 19.69 -0.89
N VAL A 82 6.62 18.43 -0.64
CA VAL A 82 5.70 17.56 0.11
C VAL A 82 5.69 18.08 1.54
N ARG A 83 4.63 18.81 1.91
CA ARG A 83 4.45 19.27 3.28
C ARG A 83 4.00 18.08 4.13
N SER A 84 4.72 17.80 5.21
CA SER A 84 4.25 16.83 6.19
C SER A 84 3.06 17.41 6.97
N GLU A 85 2.13 16.58 7.44
CA GLU A 85 0.97 17.02 8.24
C GLU A 85 1.38 17.86 9.46
N GLY A 86 2.56 17.61 10.02
CA GLY A 86 3.15 18.40 11.12
C GLY A 86 3.55 19.81 10.71
N GLU A 87 4.14 20.00 9.52
CA GLU A 87 4.51 21.34 9.02
C GLU A 87 3.28 22.18 8.66
N VAL A 88 2.20 21.54 8.17
CA VAL A 88 0.94 22.27 7.90
C VAL A 88 0.29 22.73 9.20
N ALA A 89 0.29 21.87 10.23
CA ALA A 89 -0.26 22.19 11.54
C ALA A 89 0.53 23.30 12.26
N GLU A 90 1.87 23.29 12.16
CA GLU A 90 2.72 24.34 12.73
C GLU A 90 2.55 25.69 12.03
N GLU A 91 2.42 25.70 10.70
CA GLU A 91 2.20 26.94 9.92
C GLU A 91 0.78 27.50 10.14
N GLU A 92 -0.25 26.66 10.23
CA GLU A 92 -1.61 27.08 10.58
C GLU A 92 -1.70 27.61 12.02
N ALA A 93 -1.01 26.97 12.98
CA ALA A 93 -0.95 27.43 14.36
C ALA A 93 -0.17 28.75 14.50
N ALA A 94 0.91 28.93 13.73
CA ALA A 94 1.67 30.18 13.67
C ALA A 94 0.85 31.30 13.02
N ALA A 95 0.12 31.01 11.94
CA ALA A 95 -0.76 31.97 11.28
C ALA A 95 -1.96 32.37 12.16
N ALA A 96 -2.49 31.45 12.97
CA ALA A 96 -3.53 31.76 13.96
C ALA A 96 -3.01 32.68 15.09
N LYS A 97 -1.83 32.41 15.64
CA LYS A 97 -1.19 33.25 16.68
C LYS A 97 -0.81 34.65 16.18
N ALA A 98 -0.44 34.78 14.89
CA ALA A 98 -0.15 36.08 14.28
C ALA A 98 -1.43 36.93 14.11
N LYS A 99 -2.58 36.32 13.83
CA LYS A 99 -3.87 37.04 13.74
C LYS A 99 -4.39 37.48 15.12
N GLU A 100 -4.14 36.70 16.16
CA GLU A 100 -4.56 37.02 17.53
C GLU A 100 -3.75 38.19 18.13
N SER A 101 -2.44 38.20 17.90
CA SER A 101 -1.55 39.29 18.34
C SER A 101 -1.81 40.61 17.61
N ALA A 102 -2.17 40.59 16.32
CA ALA A 102 -2.60 41.77 15.59
C ALA A 102 -3.93 42.37 16.11
N LYS A 103 -4.86 41.53 16.57
CA LYS A 103 -6.14 41.96 17.17
C LYS A 103 -5.95 42.57 18.56
N ALA A 104 -5.00 42.06 19.35
CA ALA A 104 -4.65 42.60 20.67
C ALA A 104 -3.97 43.97 20.59
N ALA A 105 -3.09 44.18 19.61
CA ALA A 105 -2.40 45.46 19.40
C ALA A 105 -3.36 46.58 18.96
N ALA A 106 -4.37 46.26 18.13
CA ALA A 106 -5.39 47.22 17.70
C ALA A 106 -6.31 47.69 18.86
N ALA A 107 -6.49 46.87 19.90
CA ALA A 107 -7.31 47.22 21.06
C ALA A 107 -6.61 48.17 22.05
N GLN A 108 -5.28 48.29 22.02
CA GLN A 108 -4.49 49.08 22.98
C GLN A 108 -4.24 50.54 22.58
N GLN A 109 -4.53 50.95 21.33
CA GLN A 109 -4.31 52.32 20.86
C GLN A 109 -5.49 53.30 21.11
N GLY A 110 -6.49 52.92 21.91
CA GLY A 110 -7.77 53.64 22.01
C GLY A 110 -8.10 54.35 23.33
N VAL A 111 -7.13 54.85 24.12
CA VAL A 111 -7.45 55.63 25.34
C VAL A 111 -6.87 57.04 25.27
N LEU A 112 -7.70 58.00 24.84
CA LEU A 112 -7.47 59.45 24.99
C LEU A 112 -8.04 59.88 26.35
N VAL A 113 -7.17 60.26 27.29
CA VAL A 113 -7.58 60.88 28.57
C VAL A 113 -7.78 62.38 28.34
N SER A 114 -9.01 62.86 28.51
CA SER A 114 -9.33 64.28 28.64
C SER A 114 -8.98 64.73 30.06
N LYS A 115 -8.07 65.71 30.18
CA LYS A 115 -7.74 66.35 31.47
C LYS A 115 -8.52 67.66 31.56
N SER A 116 -9.29 67.78 32.64
CA SER A 116 -10.09 68.94 33.06
C SER A 116 -9.27 70.19 33.29
#